data_AF-A0A1H5Z080-F1
#
_entry.id   AF-A0A1H5Z080-F1
#
_cell.length_a   1.000
_cell.length_b   1.000
_cell.length_c   1.000
_cell.angle_alpha   90.00
_cell.angle_beta   90.00
_cell.angle_gamma   90.00
#
_symmetry.space_group_name_H-M   'P 1'
#
loop_
_entity.id
_entity.type
_entity.pdbx_description
1 polymer ?
#
loop_
_entity_poly.entity_id
_entity_poly.type
_entity_poly.pdbx_seq_one_letter_code
_entity_poly.pdbx_strand_id
1 'polypeptide(L)'
;MADEFVKGLGIFTGAGLAWMVLAGWYRTPSFESQEQLVSPVSLSDSATMFDTLGVLLMDMFFWFAIIGALTFWVGIPVIRQAREALEERAQ
;
A
#
# COMPACT_ATOMS: atom_id res chain seq x y z
N MET A 1 -16.72 -0.48 -13.81
CA MET A 1 -15.84 0.69 -13.54
C MET A 1 -16.00 1.19 -12.11
N ALA A 2 -17.21 1.53 -11.64
CA ALA A 2 -17.41 2.05 -10.28
C ALA A 2 -17.11 1.03 -9.17
N ASP A 3 -17.43 -0.24 -9.37
CA ASP A 3 -17.15 -1.32 -8.42
C ASP A 3 -15.64 -1.54 -8.22
N GLU A 4 -14.88 -1.62 -9.32
CA GLU A 4 -13.42 -1.74 -9.27
C GLU A 4 -12.78 -0.49 -8.64
N PHE A 5 -13.33 0.70 -8.91
CA PHE A 5 -12.87 1.93 -8.27
C PHE A 5 -13.03 1.90 -6.75
N VAL A 6 -14.22 1.55 -6.25
CA VAL A 6 -14.51 1.49 -4.81
C VAL A 6 -13.66 0.45 -4.10
N LYS A 7 -13.41 -0.70 -4.74
CA LYS A 7 -12.49 -1.74 -4.21
C LYS A 7 -11.07 -1.20 -4.07
N GLY A 8 -10.55 -0.56 -5.13
CA GLY A 8 -9.22 0.05 -5.09
C GLY A 8 -9.11 1.17 -4.06
N LEU A 9 -10.14 2.02 -3.95
CA LEU A 9 -10.20 3.10 -2.95
C LEU A 9 -10.23 2.57 -1.52
N GLY A 10 -10.99 1.50 -1.28
CA GLY A 10 -11.06 0.84 0.03
C GLY A 10 -9.71 0.27 0.46
N ILE A 11 -9.00 -0.39 -0.45
CA ILE A 11 -7.64 -0.90 -0.20
C ILE A 11 -6.67 0.26 0.05
N PHE A 12 -6.65 1.25 -0.85
CA PHE A 12 -5.73 2.39 -0.77
C PHE A 12 -5.90 3.13 0.55
N THR A 13 -7.14 3.42 0.92
CA THR A 13 -7.45 4.19 2.14
C THR A 13 -7.21 3.35 3.39
N GLY A 14 -7.73 2.12 3.44
CA GLY A 14 -7.60 1.27 4.62
C GLY A 14 -6.15 0.93 4.93
N ALA A 15 -5.41 0.43 3.94
CA ALA A 15 -4.01 0.08 4.12
C ALA A 15 -3.12 1.32 4.20
N GLY A 16 -3.42 2.38 3.45
CA GLY A 16 -2.68 3.65 3.52
C GLY A 16 -2.78 4.30 4.90
N LEU A 17 -3.96 4.29 5.54
CA LEU A 17 -4.13 4.79 6.90
C LEU A 17 -3.39 3.92 7.93
N ALA A 18 -3.49 2.60 7.80
CA ALA A 18 -2.75 1.68 8.66
C ALA A 18 -1.23 1.88 8.54
N TRP A 19 -0.75 2.09 7.31
CA TRP A 19 0.64 2.44 7.05
C TRP A 19 1.03 3.77 7.68
N MET A 20 0.24 4.84 7.51
CA MET A 20 0.56 6.16 8.08
C MET A 20 0.72 6.12 9.60
N VAL A 21 -0.13 5.35 10.28
CA VAL A 21 -0.03 5.15 11.73
C VAL A 21 1.30 4.50 12.10
N LEU A 22 1.70 3.42 11.43
CA LEU A 22 2.95 2.72 11.73
C LEU A 22 4.19 3.50 11.29
N ALA A 23 4.13 4.20 10.15
CA ALA A 23 5.19 5.08 9.68
C ALA A 23 5.41 6.25 10.64
N GLY A 24 4.34 6.75 11.28
CA GLY A 24 4.45 7.73 12.35
C GLY A 24 5.22 7.22 13.57
N TRP A 25 5.16 5.92 13.88
CA TRP A 25 5.95 5.33 14.97
C TRP A 25 7.39 5.02 14.57
N TYR A 26 7.60 4.41 13.41
CA TYR A 26 8.90 3.81 13.06
C TYR A 26 9.74 4.62 12.07
N ARG A 27 9.16 5.64 11.42
CA ARG A 27 9.81 6.49 10.40
C ARG A 27 9.65 8.00 10.64
N THR A 28 9.25 8.39 11.86
CA THR A 28 9.16 9.80 12.27
C THR A 28 9.92 9.97 13.60
N PRO A 29 11.24 10.22 13.55
CA PRO A 29 12.05 10.33 14.77
C PRO A 29 11.79 11.61 15.58
N SER A 30 11.27 12.66 14.95
CA SER A 30 10.94 13.94 15.59
C SER A 30 9.89 14.69 14.77
N PHE A 31 9.06 15.49 15.43
CA PHE A 31 8.10 16.40 14.77
C PHE A 31 8.76 17.63 14.12
N GLU A 32 10.01 17.93 14.49
CA GLU A 32 10.79 19.02 13.89
C GLU A 32 11.62 18.55 12.69
N SER A 33 11.57 17.25 12.35
CA SER A 33 12.30 16.73 11.19
C SER A 33 11.59 17.09 9.89
N GLN A 34 12.39 17.33 8.84
CA GLN A 34 11.85 17.53 7.48
C GLN A 34 11.42 16.22 6.82
N GLU A 35 11.87 15.07 7.34
CA GLU A 35 11.63 13.74 6.80
C GLU A 35 10.51 13.01 7.58
N GLN A 36 9.28 13.49 7.43
CA GLN A 36 8.10 12.87 8.06
C GLN A 36 7.64 11.64 7.28
N LEU A 37 7.43 10.50 7.97
CA LEU A 37 6.98 9.20 7.41
C LEU A 37 7.95 8.51 6.43
N VAL A 38 9.00 9.21 6.01
CA VAL A 38 9.96 8.74 5.00
C VAL A 38 11.37 8.60 5.54
N SER A 39 11.60 8.93 6.81
CA SER A 39 12.90 8.64 7.44
C SER A 39 13.19 7.13 7.38
N PRO A 40 14.46 6.73 7.39
CA PRO A 40 14.83 5.33 7.60
C PRO A 40 14.20 4.78 8.88
N VAL A 41 13.91 3.47 8.89
CA VAL A 41 13.36 2.81 10.07
C VAL A 41 14.34 2.94 11.24
N SER A 42 13.85 3.44 12.37
CA SER A 42 14.62 3.57 13.60
C SER A 42 14.04 2.65 14.68
N LEU A 43 14.80 1.63 15.06
CA LEU A 43 14.47 0.75 16.19
C LEU A 43 15.44 1.05 17.34
N SER A 44 14.94 0.97 18.58
CA SER A 44 15.77 1.11 19.77
C SER A 44 16.62 -0.14 20.01
N ASP A 45 17.70 0.00 20.77
CA ASP A 45 18.54 -1.14 21.18
C ASP A 45 17.76 -2.17 22.04
N SER A 46 16.62 -1.77 22.60
CA SER A 46 15.71 -2.60 23.38
C SER A 46 14.49 -3.07 22.56
N ALA A 47 14.58 -3.08 21.22
CA ALA A 47 13.49 -3.49 20.35
C ALA A 47 13.00 -4.91 20.66
N THR A 48 11.69 -5.06 20.70
CA THR A 48 10.99 -6.31 20.97
C THR A 48 10.54 -6.98 19.67
N MET A 49 10.03 -8.20 19.79
CA MET A 49 9.38 -8.88 18.67
C MET A 49 8.21 -8.06 18.09
N PHE A 50 7.48 -7.29 18.92
CA PHE A 50 6.37 -6.47 18.46
C PHE A 50 6.82 -5.31 17.59
N ASP A 51 7.99 -4.73 17.85
CA ASP A 51 8.57 -3.67 17.01
C ASP A 51 8.92 -4.22 15.62
N THR A 52 9.51 -5.41 15.59
CA THR A 52 9.83 -6.11 14.32
C THR A 52 8.55 -6.42 13.52
N LEU A 53 7.50 -6.90 14.19
CA LEU A 53 6.20 -7.12 13.56
C LEU A 53 5.57 -5.81 13.07
N GLY A 54 5.71 -4.73 13.83
CA GLY A 54 5.22 -3.40 13.45
C GLY A 54 5.86 -2.91 12.15
N VAL A 55 7.18 -3.03 12.03
CA VAL A 55 7.91 -2.67 10.81
C VAL A 55 7.50 -3.56 9.63
N LEU A 56 7.37 -4.87 9.84
CA LEU A 56 6.89 -5.79 8.79
C LEU A 56 5.49 -5.41 8.29
N LEU A 57 4.55 -5.16 9.22
CA LEU A 57 3.19 -4.77 8.88
C LEU A 57 3.16 -3.41 8.16
N MET A 58 4.01 -2.47 8.56
CA MET A 58 4.14 -1.17 7.89
C MET A 58 4.53 -1.37 6.43
N ASP A 59 5.61 -2.09 6.15
CA ASP A 59 6.06 -2.32 4.77
C ASP A 59 5.00 -3.09 3.96
N MET A 60 4.33 -4.08 4.56
CA MET A 60 3.23 -4.81 3.95
C MET A 60 2.06 -3.88 3.58
N PHE A 61 1.61 -3.03 4.50
CA PHE A 61 0.48 -2.12 4.25
C PHE A 61 0.83 -1.08 3.19
N PHE A 62 2.07 -0.57 3.16
CA PHE A 62 2.52 0.34 2.11
C PHE A 62 2.36 -0.27 0.71
N TRP A 63 2.94 -1.46 0.52
CA TRP A 63 2.89 -2.12 -0.78
C TRP A 63 1.50 -2.63 -1.12
N PHE A 64 0.75 -3.11 -0.13
CA PHE A 64 -0.63 -3.54 -0.33
C PHE A 64 -1.54 -2.37 -0.72
N ALA A 65 -1.35 -1.19 -0.14
CA ALA A 65 -2.09 0.02 -0.51
C ALA A 65 -1.85 0.37 -2.00
N ILE A 66 -0.59 0.36 -2.44
CA ILE A 66 -0.22 0.73 -3.81
C ILE A 66 -0.62 -0.36 -4.80
N ILE A 67 -0.06 -1.56 -4.65
CA ILE A 67 -0.25 -2.68 -5.59
C ILE A 67 -1.71 -3.13 -5.57
N GLY A 68 -2.33 -3.22 -4.40
CA GLY A 68 -3.72 -3.63 -4.28
C GLY A 68 -4.66 -2.65 -4.96
N ALA A 69 -4.49 -1.34 -4.75
CA ALA A 69 -5.31 -0.33 -5.43
C ALA A 69 -5.10 -0.34 -6.96
N LEU A 70 -3.86 -0.38 -7.42
CA LEU A 70 -3.53 -0.44 -8.84
C LEU A 70 -4.02 -1.72 -9.51
N THR A 71 -4.11 -2.83 -8.79
CA THR A 71 -4.69 -4.07 -9.31
C THR A 71 -6.14 -3.87 -9.73
N PHE A 72 -6.94 -3.16 -8.93
CA PHE A 72 -8.35 -2.91 -9.27
C PHE A 72 -8.54 -1.75 -10.24
N TRP A 73 -7.76 -0.68 -10.11
CA TRP A 73 -7.89 0.49 -10.97
C TRP A 73 -7.32 0.29 -12.37
N VAL A 74 -6.26 -0.50 -12.50
CA VAL A 74 -5.52 -0.67 -13.76
C VAL A 74 -5.43 -2.13 -14.17
N GLY A 75 -4.92 -3.00 -13.29
CA GLY A 75 -4.62 -4.40 -13.64
C GLY A 75 -5.82 -5.18 -14.19
N ILE A 76 -6.91 -5.25 -13.43
CA ILE A 76 -8.13 -5.97 -13.81
C ILE A 76 -8.77 -5.34 -15.07
N PRO A 77 -8.98 -4.01 -15.16
CA PRO A 77 -9.52 -3.38 -16.36
C PRO A 77 -8.69 -3.66 -17.62
N VAL A 78 -7.36 -3.58 -17.53
CA VAL A 78 -6.45 -3.85 -18.65
C VAL A 78 -6.55 -5.31 -19.09
N ILE A 79 -6.55 -6.26 -18.15
CA ILE A 79 -6.68 -7.69 -18.47
C ILE A 79 -8.03 -7.98 -19.16
N ARG A 80 -9.12 -7.37 -18.68
CA ARG A 80 -10.45 -7.54 -19.30
C ARG A 80 -10.46 -7.04 -20.74
N GLN A 81 -9.98 -5.81 -20.97
CA GLN A 81 -9.92 -5.23 -22.31
C GLN A 81 -8.99 -6.01 -23.24
N ALA A 82 -7.85 -6.49 -22.75
CA ALA A 82 -6.92 -7.30 -23.54
C ALA A 82 -7.55 -8.62 -23.99
N ARG A 83 -8.36 -9.26 -23.13
CA ARG A 83 -9.08 -10.49 -23.47
C ARG A 83 -10.17 -10.24 -24.52
N GLU A 84 -10.97 -9.20 -24.34
CA GLU A 84 -12.01 -8.80 -25.30
C GLU A 84 -11.40 -8.56 -26.70
N ALA A 85 -10.29 -7.83 -26.78
CA ALA A 85 -9.60 -7.56 -28.04
C ALA A 85 -8.98 -8.80 -28.71
N LEU A 86 -8.60 -9.83 -27.93
CA LEU A 86 -8.10 -11.10 -28.48
C LEU A 86 -9.25 -11.97 -29.00
N GLU A 87 -10.39 -11.97 -28.30
CA GLU A 87 -11.59 -12.70 -28.71
C GLU A 87 -12.19 -12.11 -30.00
N GLU A 88 -12.24 -10.78 -30.14
CA GLU A 88 -12.67 -10.10 -31.37
C GLU A 88 -11.79 -10.44 -32.58
N ARG A 89 -10.49 -10.68 -32.38
CA ARG A 89 -9.56 -11.06 -33.47
C ARG A 89 -9.65 -12.54 -33.85
N ALA A 90 -10.23 -13.37 -32.99
CA ALA A 90 -10.38 -14.79 -33.21
C ALA A 90 -11.66 -15.16 -33.97
N GLN A 91 -12.62 -14.22 -34.07
CA GLN A 91 -13.84 -14.32 -34.89
C GLN A 91 -13.60 -13.79 -36.31
#